data_AF-A0A968DKC6-F1
#
_entry.id   AF-A0A968DKC6-F1
#
_cell.length_a   1.000
_cell.length_b   1.000
_cell.length_c   1.000
_cell.angle_alpha   90.00
_cell.angle_beta   90.00
_cell.angle_gamma   90.00
#
_symmetry.space_group_name_H-M   'P 1'
#
loop_
_entity.id
_entity.type
_entity.pdbx_description
1 polymer ?
#
loop_
_entity_poly.entity_id
_entity_poly.type
_entity_poly.pdbx_seq_one_letter_code
_entity_poly.pdbx_strand_id
1 'polypeptide(L)'
;IDVQTPEGIITLENDFVMAMTGYHSDYTFLDKIGIKISEDENREPYHNPETFESNRKGIYLAGVVCGGMNTTKWQIENSIKHAVKIFNHIQGS
;
A
#
# COMPACT_ATOMS: atom_id res chain seq x y z
N ILE A 1 21.17 -22.54 1.62
CA ILE A 1 20.83 -21.10 1.56
C ILE A 1 21.94 -20.28 2.18
N ASP A 2 22.27 -19.14 1.57
CA ASP A 2 23.25 -18.21 2.11
C ASP A 2 22.55 -17.17 2.99
N VAL A 3 23.05 -17.00 4.21
CA VAL A 3 22.54 -16.05 5.20
C VAL A 3 23.65 -15.07 5.55
N GLN A 4 23.35 -13.78 5.45
CA GLN A 4 24.28 -12.73 5.87
C GLN A 4 24.19 -12.52 7.38
N THR A 5 25.29 -12.74 8.09
CA THR A 5 25.43 -12.47 9.53
C THR A 5 26.44 -11.32 9.76
N PRO A 6 26.52 -10.75 10.97
CA PRO A 6 27.53 -9.74 11.30
C PRO A 6 28.98 -10.20 11.07
N GLU A 7 29.25 -11.50 11.11
CA GLU A 7 30.58 -12.11 10.97
C GLU A 7 30.90 -12.53 9.52
N GLY A 8 29.93 -12.45 8.61
CA GLY A 8 30.09 -12.81 7.20
C GLY A 8 28.92 -13.61 6.65
N ILE A 9 29.08 -14.12 5.42
CA ILE A 9 28.09 -15.00 4.81
C ILE A 9 28.32 -16.42 5.33
N ILE A 10 27.25 -17.07 5.80
CA ILE A 10 27.25 -18.50 6.13
C ILE A 10 26.31 -19.24 5.19
N THR A 11 26.68 -20.46 4.82
CA THR A 11 25.83 -21.35 4.02
C THR A 11 25.23 -22.43 4.93
N LEU A 12 23.90 -22.52 4.94
CA LEU A 12 23.14 -23.51 5.70
C LEU A 12 22.47 -24.51 4.75
N GLU A 13 22.52 -25.80 5.08
CA GLU A 13 21.73 -26.82 4.41
C GLU A 13 20.24 -26.63 4.72
N ASN A 14 19.39 -26.67 3.70
CA ASN A 14 17.96 -26.41 3.82
C ASN A 14 17.21 -26.95 2.60
N ASP A 15 16.08 -27.63 2.82
CA ASP A 15 15.23 -28.19 1.76
C ASP A 15 14.20 -27.19 1.22
N PHE A 16 13.70 -26.28 2.06
CA PHE A 16 12.65 -25.31 1.73
C PHE A 16 12.83 -23.96 2.43
N VAL A 17 12.50 -22.89 1.69
CA VAL A 17 12.56 -21.50 2.16
C VAL A 17 11.17 -20.88 2.12
N MET A 18 10.74 -20.27 3.24
CA MET A 18 9.52 -19.47 3.31
C MET A 18 9.87 -17.99 3.48
N ALA A 19 9.75 -17.22 2.40
CA ALA A 19 10.01 -15.77 2.42
C ALA A 19 8.78 -14.98 2.91
N MET A 20 8.57 -14.92 4.22
CA MET A 20 7.45 -14.18 4.85
C MET A 20 7.77 -12.70 5.08
N THR A 21 8.38 -12.02 4.10
CA THR A 21 8.86 -10.63 4.20
C THR A 21 7.76 -9.58 3.97
N GLY A 22 6.49 -9.99 4.03
CA GLY A 22 5.33 -9.13 3.79
C GLY A 22 5.07 -8.85 2.30
N TYR A 23 4.29 -7.80 2.06
CA TYR A 23 3.89 -7.34 0.74
C TYR A 23 3.76 -5.81 0.73
N HIS A 24 3.74 -5.21 -0.45
CA HIS A 24 3.45 -3.80 -0.65
C HIS A 24 2.50 -3.62 -1.84
N SER A 25 1.91 -2.43 -1.96
CA SER A 25 1.09 -2.09 -3.13
C SER A 25 1.93 -2.01 -4.40
N ASP A 26 1.33 -2.24 -5.58
CA ASP A 26 2.00 -2.04 -6.86
C ASP A 26 2.19 -0.55 -7.16
N TYR A 27 3.29 0.01 -6.66
CA TYR A 27 3.64 1.41 -6.88
C TYR A 27 3.95 1.72 -8.35
N THR A 28 4.39 0.74 -9.12
CA THR A 28 4.64 0.93 -10.56
C THR A 28 3.33 1.15 -11.30
N PHE A 29 2.27 0.42 -10.95
CA PHE A 29 0.94 0.67 -11.51
C PHE A 29 0.42 2.07 -11.14
N LEU A 30 0.48 2.43 -9.86
CA LEU A 30 0.00 3.73 -9.38
C LEU A 30 0.72 4.90 -10.06
N ASP A 31 2.04 4.82 -10.19
CA ASP A 31 2.85 5.81 -10.89
C ASP A 31 2.47 5.91 -12.39
N LYS A 32 2.31 4.77 -13.07
CA LYS A 32 1.90 4.72 -14.48
C LYS A 32 0.56 5.40 -14.76
N ILE A 33 -0.38 5.35 -13.82
CA ILE A 33 -1.69 6.03 -13.96
C ILE A 33 -1.68 7.48 -13.42
N GLY A 34 -0.51 7.96 -12.98
CA GLY A 34 -0.27 9.34 -12.56
C GLY A 34 -0.73 9.64 -11.14
N ILE A 35 -0.83 8.63 -10.27
CA ILE A 35 -1.12 8.84 -8.85
C ILE A 35 0.18 9.21 -8.14
N LYS A 36 0.17 10.35 -7.45
CA LYS A 36 1.30 10.80 -6.65
C LYS A 36 1.44 9.91 -5.41
N ILE A 37 2.67 9.60 -5.04
CA ILE A 37 3.01 8.84 -3.84
C ILE A 37 3.90 9.73 -2.97
N SER A 38 3.73 9.71 -1.65
CA SER A 38 4.61 10.46 -0.75
C SER A 38 6.07 10.02 -0.88
N GLU A 39 6.99 10.96 -0.71
CA GLU A 39 8.44 10.71 -0.76
C GLU A 39 9.00 10.23 0.60
N ASP A 40 8.18 10.24 1.65
CA ASP A 40 8.53 9.72 2.96
C ASP A 40 8.56 8.17 2.98
N GLU A 41 9.04 7.62 4.10
CA GLU A 41 9.13 6.18 4.32
C GLU A 41 7.78 5.45 4.21
N ASN A 42 6.66 6.16 4.45
CA ASN A 42 5.33 5.57 4.39
C ASN A 42 4.84 5.39 2.96
N ARG A 43 5.39 6.14 1.97
CA ARG A 43 5.05 6.01 0.55
C ARG A 43 3.53 5.88 0.32
N GLU A 44 2.76 6.76 0.93
CA GLU A 44 1.30 6.77 0.85
C GLU A 44 0.86 7.36 -0.49
N PRO A 45 -0.02 6.67 -1.24
CA PRO A 45 -0.65 7.26 -2.42
C PRO A 45 -1.56 8.43 -2.02
N TYR A 46 -1.43 9.56 -2.72
CA TYR A 46 -2.21 10.75 -2.44
C TYR A 46 -3.70 10.51 -2.69
N HIS A 47 -4.52 10.88 -1.72
CA HIS A 47 -5.97 10.90 -1.81
C HIS A 47 -6.56 11.97 -0.89
N ASN A 48 -7.75 12.46 -1.22
CA ASN A 48 -8.54 13.31 -0.36
C ASN A 48 -9.10 12.47 0.82
N PRO A 49 -8.93 12.87 2.09
CA PRO A 49 -9.36 12.07 3.24
C PRO A 49 -10.89 11.97 3.41
N GLU A 50 -11.65 12.88 2.80
CA GLU A 50 -13.12 12.88 2.86
C GLU A 50 -13.78 12.14 1.71
N THR A 51 -13.18 12.14 0.52
CA THR A 51 -13.78 11.52 -0.67
C THR A 51 -13.02 10.29 -1.17
N PHE A 52 -11.78 10.12 -0.71
CA PHE A 52 -10.82 9.13 -1.22
C PHE A 52 -10.51 9.27 -2.72
N GLU A 53 -10.84 10.41 -3.33
CA GLU A 53 -10.40 10.73 -4.69
C GLU A 53 -8.90 11.02 -4.70
N SER A 54 -8.16 10.43 -5.63
CA SER A 54 -6.74 10.68 -5.82
C SER A 54 -6.48 12.07 -6.40
N ASN A 55 -5.22 12.40 -6.68
CA ASN A 55 -4.88 13.60 -7.44
C ASN A 55 -5.36 13.54 -8.92
N ARG A 56 -5.88 12.39 -9.36
CA ARG A 56 -6.45 12.17 -10.69
C ARG A 56 -7.97 12.12 -10.57
N LYS A 57 -8.64 13.11 -11.18
CA LYS A 57 -10.10 13.21 -11.16
C LYS A 57 -10.75 11.91 -11.67
N GLY A 58 -11.73 11.41 -10.93
CA GLY A 58 -12.46 10.18 -11.24
C GLY A 58 -11.71 8.89 -10.88
N ILE A 59 -10.53 8.96 -10.26
CA ILE A 59 -9.80 7.79 -9.75
C ILE A 59 -9.79 7.84 -8.22
N TYR A 60 -10.31 6.78 -7.59
CA TYR A 60 -10.48 6.67 -6.15
C TYR A 60 -9.65 5.53 -5.59
N LEU A 61 -9.23 5.65 -4.33
CA LEU A 61 -8.44 4.65 -3.62
C LEU A 61 -9.20 4.10 -2.42
N ALA A 62 -9.26 2.78 -2.27
CA ALA A 62 -9.96 2.13 -1.17
C ALA A 62 -9.18 0.92 -0.65
N GLY A 63 -9.29 0.65 0.66
CA GLY A 63 -8.57 -0.43 1.31
C GLY A 63 -7.12 -0.09 1.66
N VAL A 64 -6.31 -1.14 1.81
CA VAL A 64 -4.93 -1.08 2.31
C VAL A 64 -3.99 -0.23 1.44
N VAL A 65 -4.31 -0.06 0.15
CA VAL A 65 -3.52 0.76 -0.78
C VAL A 65 -3.36 2.21 -0.30
N CYS A 66 -4.35 2.75 0.44
CA CYS A 66 -4.30 4.11 0.99
C CYS A 66 -3.24 4.30 2.08
N GLY A 67 -2.61 3.22 2.57
CA GLY A 67 -1.65 3.25 3.68
C GLY A 67 -0.19 3.13 3.25
N GLY A 68 0.08 2.85 1.98
CA GLY A 68 1.43 2.64 1.50
C GLY A 68 2.17 1.54 2.28
N MET A 69 3.32 1.90 2.86
CA MET A 69 4.16 1.05 3.73
C MET A 69 3.69 1.04 5.19
N ASN A 70 2.75 1.91 5.57
CA ASN A 70 2.10 1.84 6.88
C ASN A 70 1.01 0.76 6.88
N THR A 71 1.45 -0.51 6.97
CA THR A 71 0.59 -1.69 6.79
C THR A 71 -0.47 -1.86 7.89
N THR A 72 -0.36 -1.15 9.01
CA THR A 72 -1.31 -1.24 10.13
C THR A 72 -2.38 -0.15 10.08
N LYS A 73 -2.17 0.90 9.27
CA LYS A 73 -3.10 2.03 9.15
C LYS A 73 -4.49 1.61 8.68
N TRP A 74 -4.55 0.71 7.70
CA TRP A 74 -5.80 0.26 7.09
C TRP A 74 -5.94 -1.25 7.20
N GLN A 75 -7.08 -1.67 7.72
CA GLN A 75 -7.52 -3.05 7.87
C GLN A 75 -8.97 -3.14 7.39
N ILE A 76 -9.55 -4.32 7.29
CA ILE A 76 -10.89 -4.49 6.73
C ILE A 76 -11.92 -3.68 7.55
N GLU A 77 -11.79 -3.71 8.86
CA GLU A 77 -12.69 -3.10 9.83
C GLU A 77 -12.79 -1.58 9.67
N ASN A 78 -11.66 -0.93 9.38
CA ASN A 78 -11.61 0.53 9.29
C ASN A 78 -11.63 1.07 7.86
N SER A 79 -11.29 0.26 6.85
CA SER A 79 -11.21 0.70 5.45
C SER A 79 -12.50 0.48 4.68
N ILE A 80 -13.40 -0.39 5.16
CA ILE A 80 -14.71 -0.63 4.52
C ILE A 80 -15.54 0.66 4.39
N LYS A 81 -15.34 1.63 5.29
CA LYS A 81 -15.98 2.94 5.25
C LYS A 81 -15.55 3.82 4.07
N HIS A 82 -14.43 3.51 3.39
CA HIS A 82 -13.97 4.26 2.22
C HIS A 82 -15.01 4.19 1.11
N ALA A 83 -15.65 3.04 0.93
CA ALA A 83 -16.68 2.85 -0.09
C ALA A 83 -17.83 3.85 0.08
N VAL A 84 -18.34 4.02 1.30
CA VAL A 84 -19.43 4.97 1.59
C VAL A 84 -19.03 6.40 1.20
N LYS A 85 -17.83 6.83 1.59
CA LYS A 85 -17.29 8.16 1.25
C LYS A 85 -17.15 8.37 -0.26
N ILE A 86 -16.62 7.37 -0.97
CA ILE A 86 -16.45 7.39 -2.43
C ILE A 86 -17.82 7.49 -3.12
N PHE A 87 -18.78 6.65 -2.74
CA PHE A 87 -20.10 6.66 -3.36
C PHE A 87 -20.85 7.98 -3.11
N ASN A 88 -20.80 8.53 -1.90
CA ASN A 88 -21.39 9.84 -1.60
C ASN A 88 -20.80 10.93 -2.50
N HIS A 89 -19.47 10.95 -2.66
CA HIS A 89 -18.81 11.91 -3.54
C HIS A 89 -19.21 11.74 -5.01
N ILE A 90 -19.28 10.50 -5.51
CA ILE A 90 -19.72 10.19 -6.88
C ILE A 90 -21.17 10.63 -7.11
N GLN A 91 -22.04 10.46 -6.12
CA GLN A 91 -23.46 10.85 -6.20
C GLN A 91 -23.68 12.35 -6.03
N GLY A 92 -22.68 13.11 -5.55
CA GLY A 92 -22.79 14.55 -5.29
C GLY A 92 -23.60 14.89 -4.04
N SER A 93 -23.63 13.96 -3.07
CA SER A 93 -24.42 14.02 -1.82
C SER A 93 -23.56 14.18 -0.58
#